data_AF-A0A2P6SJU0-F1
#
_entry.id   AF-A0A2P6SJU0-F1
#
_cell.length_a   1.000
_cell.length_b   1.000
_cell.length_c   1.000
_cell.angle_alpha   90.00
_cell.angle_beta   90.00
_cell.angle_gamma   90.00
#
_symmetry.space_group_name_H-M   'P 1'
#
loop_
_entity.id
_entity.type
_entity.pdbx_description
1 polymer ?
#
loop_
_entity_poly.entity_id
_entity_poly.type
_entity_poly.pdbx_seq_one_letter_code
_entity_poly.pdbx_strand_id
1 'polypeptide(L)'
;MERVRQELEEYRDVDVENVLPILPVELQSYIKSCLPITRLKKVPMLRSVDEEVLRAICEHMKPIKYTNIRGRVYHSRDGEPLEKMIFIVEGDLGVERRNSATRDLLYEGDFYGEELVHWVSVSHTSFPARLPLSVDSAYVTNNDSILILMADDLKSVVSKFRLHFSKEITLRPDEPELLRSVQLTMLKKVPRFQTMDEEMLKAICAHLKPITYTDGTYIIKKDEPLRLMFFVLAGYVVTESYPHAVVRVGEFCGQELLEWASTISFPAKLPTALESARANGDVRVLALTFDDWFSVGHKFSSSS
;
A
#
# COMPACT_ATOMS: atom_id res chain seq x y z
N MET A 1 -35.88 -8.51 0.36
CA MET A 1 -34.55 -8.06 -0.06
C MET A 1 -33.62 -7.85 1.14
N GLU A 2 -34.02 -7.07 2.15
CA GLU A 2 -33.20 -6.82 3.37
C GLU A 2 -32.80 -8.09 4.14
N ARG A 3 -33.73 -9.04 4.32
CA ARG A 3 -33.44 -10.33 4.99
C ARG A 3 -32.40 -11.19 4.28
N VAL A 4 -32.38 -11.17 2.94
CA VAL A 4 -31.41 -11.94 2.15
C VAL A 4 -30.02 -11.30 2.25
N ARG A 5 -29.94 -9.97 2.37
CA ARG A 5 -28.70 -9.25 2.66
C ARG A 5 -28.15 -9.62 4.04
N GLN A 6 -28.98 -9.60 5.07
CA GLN A 6 -28.56 -9.95 6.44
C GLN A 6 -28.06 -11.40 6.54
N GLU A 7 -28.74 -12.37 5.92
CA GLU A 7 -28.33 -13.77 6.03
C GLU A 7 -27.08 -14.12 5.20
N LEU A 8 -26.82 -13.42 4.09
CA LEU A 8 -25.57 -13.58 3.32
C LEU A 8 -24.35 -12.95 4.02
N GLU A 9 -24.55 -11.96 4.89
CA GLU A 9 -23.47 -11.43 5.76
C GLU A 9 -23.15 -12.37 6.93
N GLU A 10 -24.12 -13.16 7.37
CA GLU A 10 -24.01 -14.06 8.53
C GLU A 10 -23.33 -15.41 8.18
N TYR A 11 -23.49 -15.90 6.95
CA TYR A 11 -22.94 -17.19 6.50
C TYR A 11 -21.81 -17.03 5.47
N ARG A 12 -20.62 -16.66 5.96
CA ARG A 12 -19.40 -16.41 5.16
C ARG A 12 -18.74 -17.65 4.54
N ASP A 13 -19.33 -18.85 4.70
CA ASP A 13 -18.70 -20.13 4.35
C ASP A 13 -19.61 -21.04 3.49
N VAL A 14 -20.67 -20.48 2.90
CA VAL A 14 -21.55 -21.23 1.99
C VAL A 14 -20.92 -21.25 0.61
N ASP A 15 -20.75 -22.45 0.05
CA ASP A 15 -20.34 -22.67 -1.33
C ASP A 15 -21.42 -22.14 -2.28
N VAL A 16 -21.26 -20.87 -2.65
CA VAL A 16 -22.22 -20.10 -3.45
C VAL A 16 -22.43 -20.76 -4.82
N GLU A 17 -21.42 -21.43 -5.37
CA GLU A 17 -21.49 -22.02 -6.71
C GLU A 17 -22.46 -23.19 -6.81
N ASN A 18 -22.60 -23.98 -5.73
CA ASN A 18 -23.52 -25.12 -5.69
C ASN A 18 -24.98 -24.72 -5.45
N VAL A 19 -25.24 -23.53 -4.88
CA VAL A 19 -26.60 -23.06 -4.58
C VAL A 19 -27.16 -22.20 -5.73
N LEU A 20 -26.29 -21.52 -6.49
CA LEU A 20 -26.68 -20.65 -7.60
C LEU A 20 -27.67 -21.30 -8.59
N PRO A 21 -27.48 -22.54 -9.09
CA PRO A 21 -28.38 -23.14 -10.07
C PRO A 21 -29.81 -23.36 -9.58
N ILE A 22 -30.01 -23.41 -8.25
CA ILE A 22 -31.29 -23.73 -7.60
C ILE A 22 -32.12 -22.45 -7.37
N LEU A 23 -31.50 -21.28 -7.48
CA LEU A 23 -32.14 -20.00 -7.22
C LEU A 23 -32.87 -19.45 -8.46
N PRO A 24 -33.96 -18.68 -8.29
CA PRO A 24 -34.56 -17.88 -9.36
C PRO A 24 -33.53 -17.01 -10.10
N VAL A 25 -33.73 -16.79 -11.40
CA VAL A 25 -32.77 -16.09 -12.28
C VAL A 25 -32.44 -14.68 -11.77
N GLU A 26 -33.40 -14.00 -11.17
CA GLU A 26 -33.22 -12.68 -10.55
C GLU A 26 -32.27 -12.74 -9.35
N LEU A 27 -32.37 -13.80 -8.54
CA LEU A 27 -31.49 -14.03 -7.38
C LEU A 27 -30.11 -14.53 -7.82
N GLN A 28 -30.02 -15.34 -8.88
CA GLN A 28 -28.75 -15.70 -9.49
C GLN A 28 -28.00 -14.48 -10.00
N SER A 29 -28.70 -13.61 -10.74
CA SER A 29 -28.15 -12.37 -11.29
C SER A 29 -27.71 -11.43 -10.17
N TYR A 30 -28.52 -11.32 -9.11
CA TYR A 30 -28.20 -10.55 -7.91
C TYR A 30 -26.94 -11.07 -7.21
N ILE A 31 -26.85 -12.37 -6.91
CA ILE A 31 -25.69 -12.96 -6.24
C ILE A 31 -24.43 -12.82 -7.09
N LYS A 32 -24.52 -13.11 -8.41
CA LYS A 32 -23.41 -12.91 -9.34
C LYS A 32 -22.94 -11.46 -9.38
N SER A 33 -23.85 -10.49 -9.27
CA SER A 33 -23.49 -9.07 -9.19
C SER A 33 -22.79 -8.68 -7.87
N CYS A 34 -23.02 -9.43 -6.79
CA CYS A 34 -22.39 -9.21 -5.49
C CYS A 34 -20.98 -9.81 -5.39
N LEU A 35 -20.66 -10.86 -6.15
CA LEU A 35 -19.36 -11.54 -6.08
C LEU A 35 -18.15 -10.63 -6.39
N PRO A 36 -18.20 -9.73 -7.38
CA PRO A 36 -17.12 -8.76 -7.58
C PRO A 36 -16.97 -7.78 -6.40
N ILE A 37 -18.08 -7.35 -5.80
CA ILE A 37 -18.07 -6.43 -4.64
C ILE A 37 -17.42 -7.11 -3.42
N THR A 38 -17.74 -8.38 -3.15
CA THR A 38 -17.12 -9.11 -2.03
C THR A 38 -15.62 -9.28 -2.23
N ARG A 39 -15.16 -9.50 -3.47
CA ARG A 39 -13.72 -9.52 -3.82
C ARG A 39 -13.07 -8.15 -3.64
N LEU A 40 -13.71 -7.05 -4.06
CA LEU A 40 -13.20 -5.69 -3.80
C LEU A 40 -13.08 -5.40 -2.30
N LYS A 41 -14.07 -5.79 -1.47
CA LYS A 41 -14.03 -5.59 0.00
C LYS A 41 -12.92 -6.36 0.72
N LYS A 42 -12.24 -7.32 0.05
CA LYS A 42 -11.03 -7.95 0.58
C LYS A 42 -9.82 -7.01 0.52
N VAL A 43 -9.79 -6.06 -0.41
CA VAL A 43 -8.74 -5.04 -0.47
C VAL A 43 -8.92 -4.08 0.71
N PRO A 44 -7.93 -3.91 1.61
CA PRO A 44 -8.11 -3.17 2.86
C PRO A 44 -8.70 -1.77 2.69
N MET A 45 -8.24 -1.00 1.69
CA MET A 45 -8.72 0.35 1.42
C MET A 45 -10.15 0.39 0.86
N LEU A 46 -10.61 -0.67 0.19
CA LEU A 46 -11.94 -0.72 -0.43
C LEU A 46 -13.00 -1.30 0.51
N ARG A 47 -12.61 -1.95 1.61
CA ARG A 47 -13.52 -2.58 2.59
C ARG A 47 -14.61 -1.64 3.10
N SER A 48 -14.28 -0.36 3.29
CA SER A 48 -15.14 0.65 3.90
C SER A 48 -15.60 1.74 2.93
N VAL A 49 -15.40 1.52 1.63
CA VAL A 49 -15.89 2.39 0.55
C VAL A 49 -17.37 2.09 0.33
N ASP A 50 -18.13 3.12 -0.02
CA ASP A 50 -19.57 3.03 -0.28
C ASP A 50 -19.87 1.98 -1.39
N GLU A 51 -20.92 1.19 -1.21
CA GLU A 51 -21.29 0.13 -2.16
C GLU A 51 -21.63 0.66 -3.55
N GLU A 52 -22.16 1.89 -3.67
CA GLU A 52 -22.41 2.52 -4.96
C GLU A 52 -21.11 2.70 -5.75
N VAL A 53 -20.04 3.12 -5.07
CA VAL A 53 -18.72 3.28 -5.65
C VAL A 53 -18.12 1.93 -6.02
N LEU A 54 -18.23 0.94 -5.14
CA LEU A 54 -17.77 -0.42 -5.43
C LEU A 54 -18.49 -1.01 -6.66
N ARG A 55 -19.81 -0.78 -6.79
CA ARG A 55 -20.58 -1.19 -7.96
C ARG A 55 -20.07 -0.51 -9.23
N ALA A 56 -19.80 0.79 -9.17
CA ALA A 56 -19.21 1.51 -10.29
C ALA A 56 -17.82 0.95 -10.68
N ILE A 57 -17.00 0.54 -9.71
CA ILE A 57 -15.74 -0.16 -10.02
C ILE A 57 -16.02 -1.50 -10.72
N CYS A 58 -16.98 -2.28 -10.22
CA CYS A 58 -17.34 -3.59 -10.78
C CYS A 58 -17.78 -3.52 -12.24
N GLU A 59 -18.47 -2.44 -12.65
CA GLU A 59 -18.88 -2.23 -14.06
C GLU A 59 -17.69 -2.14 -15.03
N HIS A 60 -16.51 -1.80 -14.53
CA HIS A 60 -15.27 -1.74 -15.32
C HIS A 60 -14.40 -3.00 -15.20
N MET A 61 -14.75 -3.96 -14.34
CA MET A 61 -13.99 -5.20 -14.18
C MET A 61 -14.26 -6.14 -15.35
N LYS A 62 -13.19 -6.59 -16.02
CA LYS A 62 -13.28 -7.48 -17.18
C LYS A 62 -12.93 -8.91 -16.80
N PRO A 63 -13.85 -9.88 -16.95
CA PRO A 63 -13.53 -11.28 -16.75
C PRO A 63 -12.66 -11.81 -17.89
N ILE A 64 -11.63 -12.56 -17.54
CA ILE A 64 -10.78 -13.29 -18.47
C ILE A 64 -10.69 -14.73 -17.99
N LYS A 65 -10.99 -15.67 -18.88
CA LYS A 65 -10.82 -17.10 -18.63
C LYS A 65 -9.70 -17.63 -19.50
N TYR A 66 -8.74 -18.26 -18.87
CA TYR A 66 -7.67 -18.96 -19.55
C TYR A 66 -8.02 -20.43 -19.70
N THR A 67 -7.71 -21.01 -20.85
CA THR A 67 -7.85 -22.45 -21.09
C THR A 67 -6.67 -22.93 -21.91
N ASN A 68 -6.09 -24.06 -21.53
CA ASN A 68 -5.03 -24.72 -22.31
C ASN A 68 -3.80 -23.84 -22.59
N ILE A 69 -3.36 -23.03 -21.63
CA ILE A 69 -2.11 -22.26 -21.77
C ILE A 69 -0.94 -23.25 -21.87
N ARG A 70 -0.07 -23.05 -22.87
CA ARG A 70 1.24 -23.72 -22.94
C ARG A 70 2.32 -22.77 -22.43
N GLY A 71 2.51 -22.73 -21.12
CA GLY A 71 3.52 -21.89 -20.46
C GLY A 71 2.92 -20.84 -19.54
N ARG A 72 3.58 -19.68 -19.44
CA ARG A 72 3.19 -18.58 -18.54
C ARG A 72 2.74 -17.37 -19.34
N VAL A 73 1.58 -16.83 -18.98
CA VAL A 73 1.13 -15.54 -19.50
C VAL A 73 1.34 -14.50 -18.40
N TYR A 74 2.32 -13.62 -18.63
CA TYR A 74 2.63 -12.55 -17.67
C TYR A 74 1.62 -11.41 -17.80
N HIS A 75 1.05 -11.02 -16.67
CA HIS A 75 0.18 -9.86 -16.55
C HIS A 75 0.91 -8.63 -15.99
N SER A 76 2.03 -8.83 -15.30
CA SER A 76 2.94 -7.78 -14.89
C SER A 76 4.37 -8.32 -14.88
N ARG A 77 5.34 -7.41 -15.01
CA ARG A 77 6.75 -7.72 -14.74
C ARG A 77 7.27 -6.76 -13.70
N ASP A 78 8.13 -7.28 -12.84
CA ASP A 78 8.80 -6.48 -11.83
C ASP A 78 9.58 -5.30 -12.45
N GLY A 79 9.34 -4.11 -11.94
CA GLY A 79 9.89 -2.84 -12.38
C GLY A 79 9.12 -2.15 -13.52
N GLU A 80 8.10 -2.79 -14.10
CA GLU A 80 7.24 -2.16 -15.10
C GLU A 80 6.10 -1.36 -14.43
N PRO A 81 5.51 -0.36 -15.12
CA PRO A 81 4.29 0.29 -14.66
C PRO A 81 3.19 -0.74 -14.37
N LEU A 82 2.60 -0.68 -13.18
CA LEU A 82 1.49 -1.54 -12.79
C LEU A 82 0.21 -0.99 -13.43
N GLU A 83 -0.23 -1.61 -14.52
CA GLU A 83 -1.37 -1.12 -15.30
C GLU A 83 -2.73 -1.69 -14.87
N LYS A 84 -2.73 -2.73 -14.02
CA LYS A 84 -3.95 -3.47 -13.71
C LYS A 84 -3.95 -4.11 -12.33
N MET A 85 -5.13 -4.21 -11.72
CA MET A 85 -5.40 -5.10 -10.60
C MET A 85 -5.98 -6.41 -11.12
N ILE A 86 -5.65 -7.50 -10.46
CA ILE A 86 -6.10 -8.86 -10.80
C ILE A 86 -6.77 -9.46 -9.58
N PHE A 87 -7.97 -10.01 -9.76
CA PHE A 87 -8.70 -10.75 -8.72
C PHE A 87 -8.89 -12.18 -9.19
N ILE A 88 -8.48 -13.16 -8.39
CA ILE A 88 -8.54 -14.56 -8.77
C ILE A 88 -9.94 -15.08 -8.46
N VAL A 89 -10.65 -15.51 -9.49
CA VAL A 89 -12.00 -16.08 -9.40
C VAL A 89 -11.92 -17.59 -9.26
N GLU A 90 -11.07 -18.24 -10.04
CA GLU A 90 -10.88 -19.69 -10.06
C GLU A 90 -9.41 -19.94 -10.44
N GLY A 91 -8.76 -20.94 -9.84
CA GLY A 91 -7.36 -21.29 -10.11
C GLY A 91 -6.36 -20.52 -9.24
N ASP A 92 -5.15 -20.29 -9.78
CA ASP A 92 -4.06 -19.64 -9.06
C ASP A 92 -3.29 -18.63 -9.93
N LEU A 93 -2.70 -17.64 -9.28
CA LEU A 93 -1.82 -16.66 -9.90
C LEU A 93 -0.42 -16.83 -9.32
N GLY A 94 0.53 -17.14 -10.20
CA GLY A 94 1.94 -17.21 -9.84
C GLY A 94 2.53 -15.82 -9.68
N VAL A 95 3.23 -15.61 -8.57
CA VAL A 95 3.94 -14.36 -8.26
C VAL A 95 5.42 -14.67 -8.07
N GLU A 96 6.25 -14.07 -8.91
CA GLU A 96 7.70 -14.16 -8.84
C GLU A 96 8.31 -12.88 -8.31
N ARG A 97 8.82 -12.96 -7.07
CA ARG A 97 9.62 -11.92 -6.42
C ARG A 97 11.05 -11.97 -6.92
N ARG A 98 11.62 -10.81 -7.25
CA ARG A 98 13.04 -10.72 -7.60
C ARG A 98 13.86 -10.95 -6.32
N ASN A 99 14.76 -11.94 -6.36
CA ASN A 99 15.63 -12.41 -5.26
C ASN A 99 15.03 -13.45 -4.31
N SER A 100 13.84 -14.01 -4.57
CA SER A 100 13.38 -15.22 -3.89
C SER A 100 13.42 -16.42 -4.84
N ALA A 101 14.05 -17.51 -4.39
CA ALA A 101 13.93 -18.79 -5.09
C ALA A 101 12.51 -19.37 -4.93
N THR A 102 11.74 -18.87 -3.96
CA THR A 102 10.34 -19.20 -3.74
C THR A 102 9.45 -18.46 -4.73
N ARG A 103 8.58 -19.23 -5.38
CA ARG A 103 7.43 -18.74 -6.12
C ARG A 103 6.26 -18.73 -5.14
N ASP A 104 5.59 -17.59 -5.04
CA ASP A 104 4.36 -17.50 -4.28
C ASP A 104 3.19 -17.77 -5.22
N LEU A 105 2.14 -18.36 -4.66
CA LEU A 105 0.88 -18.58 -5.35
C LEU A 105 -0.20 -17.81 -4.60
N LEU A 106 -0.95 -17.02 -5.34
CA LEU A 106 -2.20 -16.42 -4.88
C LEU A 106 -3.34 -17.31 -5.35
N TYR A 107 -4.30 -17.58 -4.48
CA TYR A 107 -5.37 -18.54 -4.73
C TYR A 107 -6.71 -17.85 -4.96
N GLU A 108 -7.75 -18.65 -5.21
CA GLU A 108 -9.11 -18.15 -5.32
C GLU A 108 -9.47 -17.19 -4.18
N GLY A 109 -9.94 -16.01 -4.56
CA GLY A 109 -10.33 -14.98 -3.63
C GLY A 109 -9.20 -14.03 -3.24
N ASP A 110 -7.96 -14.29 -3.63
CA ASP A 110 -6.86 -13.34 -3.48
C ASP A 110 -6.86 -12.31 -4.62
N PHE A 111 -5.99 -11.31 -4.48
CA PHE A 111 -5.82 -10.23 -5.45
C PHE A 111 -4.35 -9.81 -5.58
N TYR A 112 -4.04 -9.17 -6.70
CA TYR A 112 -2.73 -8.58 -7.00
C TYR A 112 -2.91 -7.15 -7.51
N GLY A 113 -1.99 -6.26 -7.17
CA GLY A 113 -1.95 -4.89 -7.69
C GLY A 113 -2.64 -3.82 -6.83
N GLU A 114 -2.78 -4.03 -5.52
CA GLU A 114 -3.43 -3.07 -4.61
C GLU A 114 -2.79 -1.68 -4.55
N GLU A 115 -1.55 -1.55 -5.01
CA GLU A 115 -0.83 -0.29 -5.17
C GLU A 115 -1.64 0.72 -6.00
N LEU A 116 -2.45 0.23 -6.94
CA LEU A 116 -3.32 1.08 -7.75
C LEU A 116 -4.41 1.77 -6.95
N VAL A 117 -4.93 1.13 -5.90
CA VAL A 117 -5.92 1.76 -4.99
C VAL A 117 -5.26 2.88 -4.19
N HIS A 118 -4.03 2.67 -3.73
CA HIS A 118 -3.25 3.73 -3.10
C HIS A 118 -2.99 4.87 -4.09
N TRP A 119 -2.58 4.58 -5.32
CA TRP A 119 -2.29 5.56 -6.37
C TRP A 119 -3.43 6.51 -6.69
N VAL A 120 -4.66 5.99 -6.77
CA VAL A 120 -5.83 6.86 -7.00
C VAL A 120 -6.29 7.62 -5.75
N SER A 121 -5.83 7.22 -4.56
CA SER A 121 -6.25 7.78 -3.27
C SER A 121 -5.27 8.81 -2.68
N VAL A 122 -4.16 9.09 -3.36
CA VAL A 122 -3.04 9.89 -2.84
C VAL A 122 -3.41 11.35 -2.56
N SER A 123 -4.23 11.99 -3.40
CA SER A 123 -4.47 13.43 -3.34
C SER A 123 -5.91 13.80 -3.73
N HIS A 124 -6.40 14.91 -3.17
CA HIS A 124 -7.74 15.45 -3.44
C HIS A 124 -7.78 16.37 -4.66
N THR A 125 -6.62 16.82 -5.15
CA THR A 125 -6.52 17.83 -6.22
C THR A 125 -6.13 17.20 -7.55
N SER A 126 -5.14 16.31 -7.58
CA SER A 126 -4.64 15.68 -8.80
C SER A 126 -4.19 14.24 -8.59
N PHE A 127 -4.29 13.41 -9.62
CA PHE A 127 -3.70 12.07 -9.60
C PHE A 127 -2.21 12.15 -9.92
N PRO A 128 -1.37 11.25 -9.37
CA PRO A 128 0.04 11.16 -9.76
C PRO A 128 0.18 10.93 -11.26
N ALA A 129 1.18 11.54 -11.88
CA ALA A 129 1.37 11.46 -13.34
C ALA A 129 1.81 10.07 -13.80
N ARG A 130 2.49 9.32 -12.92
CA ARG A 130 3.03 7.99 -13.19
C ARG A 130 2.28 6.93 -12.40
N LEU A 131 2.12 5.76 -13.02
CA LEU A 131 1.65 4.57 -12.34
C LEU A 131 2.69 4.09 -11.31
N PRO A 132 2.25 3.41 -10.24
CA PRO A 132 3.17 2.66 -9.39
C PRO A 132 3.89 1.59 -10.22
N LEU A 133 5.06 1.16 -9.76
CA LEU A 133 5.78 0.05 -10.39
C LEU A 133 5.32 -1.28 -9.78
N SER A 134 5.23 -2.31 -10.61
CA SER A 134 5.06 -3.69 -10.16
C SER A 134 6.30 -4.12 -9.39
N VAL A 135 6.12 -4.62 -8.17
CA VAL A 135 7.21 -5.14 -7.32
C VAL A 135 7.57 -6.60 -7.65
N ASP A 136 6.63 -7.30 -8.27
CA ASP A 136 6.70 -8.73 -8.58
C ASP A 136 6.24 -8.97 -10.02
N SER A 137 6.63 -10.10 -10.60
CA SER A 137 6.08 -10.55 -11.89
C SER A 137 4.91 -11.51 -11.65
N ALA A 138 3.70 -11.09 -12.02
CA ALA A 138 2.50 -11.92 -11.90
C ALA A 138 2.19 -12.62 -13.23
N TYR A 139 1.89 -13.92 -13.17
CA TYR A 139 1.55 -14.72 -14.34
C TYR A 139 0.53 -15.81 -14.02
N VAL A 140 -0.26 -16.17 -15.03
CA VAL A 140 -1.16 -17.33 -14.99
C VAL A 140 -0.51 -18.52 -15.71
N THR A 141 -0.87 -19.74 -15.30
CA THR A 141 -0.29 -20.97 -15.88
C THR A 141 -1.32 -21.94 -16.45
N ASN A 142 -2.58 -21.88 -16.02
CA ASN A 142 -3.59 -22.81 -16.52
C ASN A 142 -5.01 -22.24 -16.49
N ASN A 143 -6.02 -23.07 -16.14
CA ASN A 143 -7.46 -22.83 -16.22
C ASN A 143 -7.94 -21.77 -15.21
N ASP A 144 -7.27 -20.63 -15.21
CA ASP A 144 -7.46 -19.56 -14.26
C ASP A 144 -8.55 -18.64 -14.80
N SER A 145 -9.54 -18.36 -13.95
CA SER A 145 -10.54 -17.33 -14.18
C SER A 145 -10.17 -16.13 -13.33
N ILE A 146 -9.95 -14.99 -13.95
CA ILE A 146 -9.57 -13.75 -13.27
C ILE A 146 -10.48 -12.60 -13.65
N LEU A 147 -10.64 -11.63 -12.76
CA LEU A 147 -11.18 -10.32 -13.09
C LEU A 147 -10.04 -9.31 -13.15
N ILE A 148 -10.01 -8.52 -14.22
CA ILE A 148 -9.03 -7.44 -14.40
C ILE A 148 -9.72 -6.09 -14.24
N LEU A 149 -9.11 -5.21 -13.44
CA LEU A 149 -9.46 -3.79 -13.37
C LEU A 149 -8.27 -2.96 -13.83
N MET A 150 -8.42 -2.20 -14.91
CA MET A 150 -7.33 -1.35 -15.41
C MET A 150 -7.15 -0.11 -14.53
N ALA A 151 -5.92 0.39 -14.46
CA ALA A 151 -5.60 1.60 -13.71
C ALA A 151 -6.41 2.83 -14.17
N ASP A 152 -6.55 3.01 -15.49
CA ASP A 152 -7.33 4.13 -16.04
C ASP A 152 -8.83 4.03 -15.73
N ASP A 153 -9.38 2.82 -15.73
CA ASP A 153 -10.77 2.56 -15.34
C ASP A 153 -10.98 2.91 -13.86
N LEU A 154 -10.10 2.42 -12.98
CA LEU A 154 -10.13 2.74 -11.56
C LEU A 154 -10.01 4.26 -11.32
N LYS A 155 -9.06 4.92 -12.00
CA LYS A 155 -8.89 6.38 -11.94
C LYS A 155 -10.14 7.13 -12.41
N SER A 156 -10.81 6.66 -13.46
CA SER A 156 -12.05 7.24 -13.97
C SER A 156 -13.17 7.18 -12.93
N VAL A 157 -13.35 6.02 -12.27
CA VAL A 157 -14.33 5.86 -11.19
C VAL A 157 -13.98 6.76 -10.00
N VAL A 158 -12.73 6.72 -9.52
CA VAL A 158 -12.29 7.55 -8.39
C VAL A 158 -12.42 9.05 -8.70
N SER A 159 -12.22 9.47 -9.96
CA SER A 159 -12.44 10.86 -10.38
C SER A 159 -13.88 11.32 -10.14
N LYS A 160 -14.86 10.44 -10.38
CA LYS A 160 -16.29 10.72 -10.16
C LYS A 160 -16.65 10.68 -8.68
N PHE A 161 -16.00 9.82 -7.90
CA PHE A 161 -16.30 9.57 -6.48
C PHE A 161 -15.18 10.02 -5.53
N ARG A 162 -14.45 11.11 -5.86
CA ARG A 162 -13.25 11.57 -5.13
C ARG A 162 -13.41 11.61 -3.61
N LEU A 163 -14.59 12.04 -3.12
CA LEU A 163 -14.89 12.18 -1.69
C LEU A 163 -15.01 10.84 -0.93
N HIS A 164 -15.19 9.72 -1.64
CA HIS A 164 -15.28 8.39 -1.02
C HIS A 164 -13.93 7.69 -0.88
N PHE A 165 -12.93 8.10 -1.68
CA PHE A 165 -11.55 7.60 -1.60
C PHE A 165 -10.66 8.49 -0.73
N SER A 166 -11.13 9.68 -0.38
CA SER A 166 -10.52 10.57 0.59
C SER A 166 -10.77 10.13 2.03
N LYS A 167 -10.42 8.88 2.38
CA LYS A 167 -10.00 8.61 3.76
C LYS A 167 -8.53 8.95 3.84
N GLU A 168 -8.29 10.26 3.82
CA GLU A 168 -7.10 10.76 4.45
C GLU A 168 -7.09 10.14 5.86
N ILE A 169 -5.94 9.64 6.31
CA ILE A 169 -5.69 9.74 7.74
C ILE A 169 -5.59 11.26 7.97
N THR A 170 -6.74 11.93 8.00
CA THR A 170 -6.88 13.27 8.56
C THR A 170 -6.58 13.01 10.02
N LEU A 171 -5.29 12.98 10.34
CA LEU A 171 -4.80 13.30 11.66
C LEU A 171 -5.28 14.73 11.82
N ARG A 172 -6.53 14.88 12.24
CA ARG A 172 -7.06 16.20 12.48
C ARG A 172 -6.15 16.78 13.57
N PRO A 173 -5.69 18.03 13.44
CA PRO A 173 -4.76 18.63 14.41
C PRO A 173 -5.25 18.57 15.87
N ASP A 174 -6.55 18.32 16.08
CA ASP A 174 -7.27 18.17 17.35
C ASP A 174 -7.24 16.76 17.97
N GLU A 175 -6.64 15.74 17.34
CA GLU A 175 -6.51 14.38 17.93
C GLU A 175 -5.04 13.96 18.19
N PRO A 176 -4.35 14.62 19.15
CA PRO A 176 -2.94 14.35 19.44
C PRO A 176 -2.67 12.94 19.96
N GLU A 177 -3.66 12.27 20.56
CA GLU A 177 -3.52 10.92 21.10
C GLU A 177 -3.45 9.85 20.01
N LEU A 178 -4.28 9.94 18.97
CA LEU A 178 -4.24 9.01 17.83
C LEU A 178 -2.95 9.19 17.02
N LEU A 179 -2.53 10.44 16.80
CA LEU A 179 -1.24 10.72 16.15
C LEU A 179 -0.08 10.09 16.91
N ARG A 180 -0.05 10.26 18.25
CA ARG A 180 0.98 9.67 19.10
C ARG A 180 0.95 8.14 19.07
N SER A 181 -0.23 7.54 19.12
CA SER A 181 -0.38 6.09 19.03
C SER A 181 0.18 5.56 17.71
N VAL A 182 -0.20 6.17 16.59
CA VAL A 182 0.29 5.82 15.24
C VAL A 182 1.80 6.02 15.13
N GLN A 183 2.34 7.14 15.61
CA GLN A 183 3.77 7.43 15.63
C GLN A 183 4.55 6.36 16.42
N LEU A 184 4.07 5.97 17.60
CA LEU A 184 4.71 4.91 18.40
C LEU A 184 4.67 3.56 17.69
N THR A 185 3.56 3.20 17.05
CA THR A 185 3.46 1.96 16.26
C THR A 185 4.44 1.98 15.09
N MET A 186 4.56 3.12 14.38
CA MET A 186 5.50 3.28 13.28
C MET A 186 6.96 3.19 13.76
N LEU A 187 7.32 3.88 14.85
CA LEU A 187 8.66 3.81 15.44
C LEU A 187 9.02 2.36 15.79
N LYS A 188 8.13 1.62 16.44
CA LYS A 188 8.39 0.21 16.83
C LYS A 188 8.61 -0.74 15.64
N LYS A 189 8.32 -0.35 14.40
CA LYS A 189 8.72 -1.13 13.21
C LYS A 189 10.22 -1.09 12.93
N VAL A 190 10.91 -0.03 13.37
CA VAL A 190 12.35 0.10 13.22
C VAL A 190 13.04 -0.70 14.33
N PRO A 191 13.93 -1.65 14.02
CA PRO A 191 14.54 -2.54 15.02
C PRO A 191 15.16 -1.79 16.21
N ARG A 192 15.83 -0.66 15.93
CA ARG A 192 16.50 0.15 16.96
C ARG A 192 15.55 0.78 17.98
N PHE A 193 14.31 1.09 17.58
CA PHE A 193 13.33 1.73 18.46
C PHE A 193 12.57 0.70 19.32
N GLN A 194 12.68 -0.60 19.03
CA GLN A 194 12.00 -1.64 19.82
C GLN A 194 12.59 -1.82 21.22
N THR A 195 13.88 -1.55 21.38
CA THR A 195 14.61 -1.71 22.65
C THR A 195 14.70 -0.41 23.45
N MET A 196 14.15 0.71 22.94
CA MET A 196 14.13 1.98 23.64
C MET A 196 12.96 2.05 24.62
N ASP A 197 13.16 2.72 25.75
CA ASP A 197 12.09 2.97 26.70
C ASP A 197 11.03 3.93 26.13
N GLU A 198 9.85 3.89 26.72
CA GLU A 198 8.69 4.61 26.21
C GLU A 198 8.84 6.14 26.30
N GLU A 199 9.60 6.66 27.26
CA GLU A 199 9.83 8.11 27.42
C GLU A 199 10.76 8.64 26.32
N MET A 200 11.80 7.88 25.98
CA MET A 200 12.66 8.16 24.83
C MET A 200 11.86 8.14 23.52
N LEU A 201 10.98 7.14 23.33
CA LEU A 201 10.11 7.06 22.16
C LEU A 201 9.13 8.25 22.08
N LYS A 202 8.54 8.67 23.19
CA LYS A 202 7.69 9.87 23.26
C LYS A 202 8.47 11.13 22.90
N ALA A 203 9.72 11.25 23.35
CA ALA A 203 10.59 12.37 22.99
C ALA A 203 10.88 12.39 21.49
N ILE A 204 11.15 11.24 20.86
CA ILE A 204 11.32 11.13 19.41
C ILE A 204 10.03 11.50 18.67
N CYS A 205 8.86 11.03 19.13
CA CYS A 205 7.56 11.38 18.56
C CYS A 205 7.31 12.89 18.51
N ALA A 206 7.75 13.63 19.54
CA ALA A 206 7.61 15.09 19.59
C ALA A 206 8.43 15.82 18.50
N HIS A 207 9.43 15.14 17.94
CA HIS A 207 10.31 15.66 16.90
C HIS A 207 9.99 15.14 15.49
N LEU A 208 9.06 14.19 15.36
CA LEU A 208 8.56 13.73 14.06
C LEU A 208 7.64 14.80 13.44
N LYS A 209 8.05 15.36 12.31
CA LYS A 209 7.31 16.44 11.63
C LYS A 209 6.69 15.94 10.33
N PRO A 210 5.41 16.23 10.07
CA PRO A 210 4.81 15.93 8.78
C PRO A 210 5.41 16.83 7.69
N ILE A 211 5.83 16.23 6.58
CA ILE A 211 6.34 16.91 5.38
C ILE A 211 5.62 16.34 4.16
N THR A 212 5.22 17.22 3.25
CA THR A 212 4.60 16.83 1.97
C THR A 212 5.60 17.05 0.83
N TYR A 213 5.75 16.04 -0.02
CA TYR A 213 6.57 16.07 -1.22
C TYR A 213 5.66 15.94 -2.44
N THR A 214 5.94 16.70 -3.49
CA THR A 214 5.19 16.63 -4.75
C THR A 214 5.80 15.58 -5.68
N ASP A 215 5.03 15.16 -6.68
CA ASP A 215 5.43 14.12 -7.63
C ASP A 215 6.84 14.35 -8.22
N GLY A 216 7.64 13.29 -8.24
CA GLY A 216 9.00 13.31 -8.76
C GLY A 216 10.04 13.99 -7.86
N THR A 217 9.65 14.56 -6.72
CA THR A 217 10.59 15.18 -5.79
C THR A 217 11.41 14.11 -5.05
N TYR A 218 12.73 14.27 -5.03
CA TYR A 218 13.60 13.41 -4.22
C TYR A 218 13.47 13.78 -2.74
N ILE A 219 13.15 12.77 -1.92
CA ILE A 219 13.14 12.85 -0.47
C ILE A 219 14.53 12.53 0.07
N ILE A 220 15.17 11.49 -0.50
CA ILE A 220 16.55 11.10 -0.27
C ILE A 220 17.20 10.94 -1.64
N LYS A 221 18.45 11.37 -1.79
CA LYS A 221 19.20 11.21 -3.04
C LYS A 221 20.50 10.46 -2.77
N LYS A 222 20.72 9.40 -3.54
CA LYS A 222 21.90 8.55 -3.43
C LYS A 222 23.18 9.38 -3.51
N ASP A 223 24.17 8.99 -2.72
CA ASP A 223 25.50 9.62 -2.63
C ASP A 223 25.50 11.06 -2.07
N GLU A 224 24.33 11.61 -1.72
CA GLU A 224 24.22 12.86 -0.98
C GLU A 224 24.17 12.62 0.54
N PRO A 225 24.49 13.62 1.38
CA PRO A 225 24.34 13.51 2.82
C PRO A 225 22.91 13.11 3.22
N LEU A 226 22.78 11.99 3.91
CA LEU A 226 21.51 11.51 4.46
C LEU A 226 21.15 12.37 5.67
N ARG A 227 20.14 13.23 5.50
CA ARG A 227 19.75 14.25 6.50
C ARG A 227 18.50 13.89 7.29
N LEU A 228 17.74 12.91 6.85
CA LEU A 228 16.48 12.51 7.47
C LEU A 228 16.23 11.03 7.25
N MET A 229 15.47 10.45 8.17
CA MET A 229 14.68 9.25 7.92
C MET A 229 13.21 9.64 7.90
N PHE A 230 12.36 8.84 7.27
CA PHE A 230 10.93 9.14 7.21
C PHE A 230 10.06 7.90 7.28
N PHE A 231 8.80 8.10 7.71
CA PHE A 231 7.71 7.14 7.65
C PHE A 231 6.63 7.65 6.71
N VAL A 232 6.12 6.83 5.80
CA VAL A 232 5.07 7.26 4.87
C VAL A 232 3.73 7.32 5.59
N LEU A 233 3.08 8.49 5.59
CA LEU A 233 1.73 8.68 6.12
C LEU A 233 0.66 8.50 5.04
N ALA A 234 0.95 8.98 3.83
CA ALA A 234 0.05 8.93 2.69
C ALA A 234 0.87 8.98 1.39
N GLY A 235 0.34 8.35 0.33
CA GLY A 235 1.08 8.15 -0.91
C GLY A 235 2.07 6.99 -0.84
N TYR A 236 3.00 6.94 -1.78
CA TYR A 236 4.06 5.94 -1.81
C TYR A 236 5.34 6.54 -2.39
N VAL A 237 6.46 6.05 -1.88
CA VAL A 237 7.80 6.48 -2.28
C VAL A 237 8.43 5.34 -3.05
N VAL A 238 9.08 5.65 -4.17
CA VAL A 238 9.82 4.67 -4.94
C VAL A 238 11.31 4.88 -4.65
N THR A 239 12.00 3.83 -4.24
CA THR A 239 13.45 3.86 -4.17
C THR A 239 14.05 3.56 -5.55
N GLU A 240 15.12 4.27 -5.90
CA GLU A 240 15.86 4.07 -7.16
C GLU A 240 17.09 3.18 -6.95
N SER A 241 17.03 2.28 -5.97
CA SER A 241 17.94 1.14 -5.89
C SER A 241 17.55 0.10 -6.96
N TYR A 242 18.48 -0.77 -7.31
CA TYR A 242 18.15 -1.95 -8.11
C TYR A 242 18.13 -3.17 -7.18
N PRO A 243 16.96 -3.83 -7.00
CA PRO A 243 15.65 -3.48 -7.59
C PRO A 243 14.95 -2.30 -6.91
N HIS A 244 14.07 -1.63 -7.65
CA HIS A 244 13.30 -0.48 -7.15
C HIS A 244 12.30 -0.97 -6.11
N ALA A 245 12.40 -0.51 -4.87
CA ALA A 245 11.45 -0.85 -3.82
C ALA A 245 10.37 0.23 -3.71
N VAL A 246 9.16 -0.17 -3.32
CA VAL A 246 8.08 0.76 -3.01
C VAL A 246 7.94 0.84 -1.50
N VAL A 247 8.15 2.01 -0.92
CA VAL A 247 7.90 2.30 0.49
C VAL A 247 6.45 2.76 0.65
N ARG A 248 5.65 1.93 1.30
CA ARG A 248 4.20 2.09 1.47
C ARG A 248 3.85 2.85 2.74
N VAL A 249 2.58 3.20 2.87
CA VAL A 249 2.01 3.78 4.09
C VAL A 249 2.36 2.92 5.32
N GLY A 250 2.95 3.55 6.32
CA GLY A 250 3.43 2.93 7.54
C GLY A 250 4.79 2.23 7.43
N GLU A 251 5.41 2.19 6.26
CA GLU A 251 6.81 1.79 6.08
C GLU A 251 7.74 3.01 6.16
N PHE A 252 9.04 2.76 6.21
CA PHE A 252 10.05 3.78 6.47
C PHE A 252 11.29 3.60 5.59
N CYS A 253 12.07 4.66 5.46
CA CYS A 253 13.35 4.68 4.74
C CYS A 253 14.34 5.63 5.43
N GLY A 254 15.65 5.43 5.22
CA GLY A 254 16.70 6.24 5.82
C GLY A 254 17.14 5.82 7.22
N GLN A 255 16.83 4.58 7.65
CA GLN A 255 17.19 4.08 8.99
C GLN A 255 18.71 4.04 9.24
N GLU A 256 19.53 4.07 8.20
CA GLU A 256 20.99 4.14 8.24
C GLU A 256 21.47 5.37 9.04
N LEU A 257 20.66 6.43 9.06
CA LEU A 257 20.90 7.62 9.87
C LEU A 257 21.04 7.27 11.37
N LEU A 258 20.30 6.26 11.83
CA LEU A 258 20.30 5.83 13.23
C LEU A 258 21.52 4.98 13.59
N GLU A 259 21.97 4.11 12.69
CA GLU A 259 23.17 3.29 12.89
C GLU A 259 24.41 4.17 12.95
N TRP A 260 24.51 5.14 12.04
CA TRP A 260 25.61 6.09 11.98
C TRP A 260 25.75 6.92 13.26
N ALA A 261 24.63 7.39 13.84
CA ALA A 261 24.63 8.17 15.08
C ALA A 261 25.17 7.40 16.31
N SER A 262 25.35 6.08 16.21
CA SER A 262 25.76 5.22 17.34
C SER A 262 27.25 4.95 17.39
N THR A 263 27.93 5.06 16.25
CA THR A 263 29.25 4.48 16.05
C THR A 263 30.38 5.47 16.27
N ILE A 264 30.10 6.78 16.39
CA ILE A 264 31.16 7.80 16.41
C ILE A 264 30.84 8.89 17.43
N SER A 265 31.83 9.22 18.27
CA SER A 265 31.89 10.51 18.97
C SER A 265 32.10 11.61 17.93
N PHE A 266 31.00 12.09 17.33
CA PHE A 266 30.90 13.19 16.36
C PHE A 266 31.86 13.17 15.16
N PRO A 267 31.37 12.83 13.95
CA PRO A 267 32.08 13.16 12.72
C PRO A 267 31.62 14.52 12.20
N ALA A 268 32.54 15.25 11.56
CA ALA A 268 32.23 16.49 10.84
C ALA A 268 31.34 16.28 9.58
N LYS A 269 30.95 15.05 9.23
CA LYS A 269 30.29 14.72 7.96
C LYS A 269 29.27 13.59 8.09
N LEU A 270 28.01 13.90 7.78
CA LEU A 270 26.86 12.97 7.72
C LEU A 270 27.13 11.71 6.88
N PRO A 271 26.42 10.59 7.14
CA PRO A 271 26.47 9.42 6.29
C PRO A 271 25.93 9.78 4.90
N THR A 272 26.42 9.11 3.87
CA THR A 272 25.87 9.22 2.51
C THR A 272 24.68 8.29 2.36
N ALA A 273 23.62 8.74 1.70
CA ALA A 273 22.48 7.91 1.38
C ALA A 273 22.88 6.77 0.45
N LEU A 274 22.52 5.54 0.83
CA LEU A 274 22.83 4.33 0.06
C LEU A 274 21.99 4.22 -1.22
N GLU A 275 20.81 4.81 -1.21
CA GLU A 275 19.85 4.82 -2.31
C GLU A 275 19.10 6.16 -2.40
N SER A 276 18.48 6.40 -3.55
CA SER A 276 17.54 7.53 -3.70
C SER A 276 16.14 7.06 -3.34
N ALA A 277 15.35 7.92 -2.72
CA ALA A 277 13.93 7.73 -2.46
C ALA A 277 13.17 8.93 -3.03
N ARG A 278 12.25 8.69 -3.96
CA ARG A 278 11.52 9.73 -4.70
C ARG A 278 10.02 9.59 -4.51
N ALA A 279 9.35 10.71 -4.28
CA ALA A 279 7.90 10.77 -4.23
C ALA A 279 7.30 10.37 -5.60
N ASN A 280 6.29 9.50 -5.58
CA ASN A 280 5.51 9.15 -6.77
C ASN A 280 4.07 9.60 -6.54
N GLY A 281 3.77 10.83 -6.97
CA GLY A 281 2.61 11.61 -6.53
C GLY A 281 2.88 12.49 -5.31
N ASP A 282 1.80 13.06 -4.76
CA ASP A 282 1.85 13.85 -3.53
C ASP A 282 2.03 12.93 -2.32
N VAL A 283 3.23 12.82 -1.79
CA VAL A 283 3.53 11.95 -0.65
C VAL A 283 3.57 12.77 0.63
N ARG A 284 2.84 12.34 1.66
CA ARG A 284 2.99 12.88 3.03
C ARG A 284 3.80 11.89 3.87
N VAL A 285 4.84 12.37 4.54
CA VAL A 285 5.70 11.57 5.41
C VAL A 285 5.84 12.20 6.79
N LEU A 286 6.09 11.41 7.83
CA LEU A 286 6.68 11.90 9.07
C LEU A 286 8.20 11.80 8.97
N ALA A 287 8.89 12.93 8.98
CA ALA A 287 10.33 12.98 8.93
C ALA A 287 10.92 13.14 10.33
N LEU A 288 11.97 12.37 10.61
CA LEU A 288 12.90 12.61 11.70
C LEU A 288 14.22 13.08 11.08
N THR A 289 14.55 14.35 11.30
CA THR A 289 15.80 14.91 10.77
C THR A 289 16.97 14.53 11.66
N PHE A 290 18.19 14.61 11.10
CA PHE A 290 19.41 14.42 11.86
C PHE A 290 19.48 15.37 13.07
N ASP A 291 19.21 16.66 12.88
CA ASP A 291 19.29 17.66 13.94
C ASP A 291 18.26 17.39 15.05
N ASP A 292 17.05 16.98 14.66
CA ASP A 292 15.99 16.59 15.59
C ASP A 292 16.40 15.33 16.40
N TRP A 293 16.87 14.28 15.73
CA TRP A 293 17.39 13.06 16.37
C TRP A 293 18.54 13.37 17.33
N PHE A 294 19.46 14.23 16.89
CA PHE A 294 20.62 14.65 17.66
C PHE A 294 20.22 15.41 18.94
N SER A 295 19.22 16.28 18.84
CA SER A 295 18.69 17.03 19.98
C SER A 295 18.07 16.14 21.05
N VAL A 296 17.46 15.01 20.65
CA VAL A 296 16.92 14.02 21.57
C VAL A 296 18.07 13.29 22.28
N GLY A 297 19.07 12.79 21.55
CA GLY A 297 20.21 12.07 22.13
C GLY A 297 20.99 12.85 23.20
N HIS A 298 21.14 14.17 23.04
CA HIS A 298 21.78 15.02 24.06
C HIS A 298 21.01 15.13 25.37
N LYS A 299 19.67 15.23 25.31
CA LYS A 299 18.83 15.38 26.53
C LYS A 299 18.93 14.15 27.46
N PHE A 300 19.11 12.97 26.89
CA PHE A 300 19.16 11.72 27.65
C PHE A 300 20.59 11.34 28.07
N SER A 301 21.62 11.81 27.37
CA SER A 301 23.02 11.65 27.80
C SER A 301 23.46 12.64 28.89
N SER A 302 22.78 13.78 29.04
CA SER A 302 23.01 14.75 30.12
C SER A 302 22.25 14.46 31.42
N SER A 303 21.47 13.36 31.46
CA SER A 303 20.62 12.97 32.59
C SER A 303 21.09 11.67 33.27
N SER A 304 22.28 11.17 32.90
CA SER A 304 22.93 9.97 33.46
C SER A 304 24.07 10.34 34.41
#